data_AF-A0A2V9BZG0-F1
#
_entry.id   AF-A0A2V9BZG0-F1
#
_cell.length_a   1.000
_cell.length_b   1.000
_cell.length_c   1.000
_cell.angle_alpha   90.00
_cell.angle_beta   90.00
_cell.angle_gamma   90.00
#
_symmetry.space_group_name_H-M   'P 1'
#
loop_
_entity.id
_entity.type
_entity.pdbx_description
1 polymer ?
#
loop_
_entity_poly.entity_id
_entity_poly.type
_entity_poly.pdbx_seq_one_letter_code
_entity_poly.pdbx_strand_id
1 'polypeptide(L)'
;MAKNGGIISLDDLANYKPKVREVLRAKYDSDGHSWEVLTAPPPSSGGVAMIEALNMLKDVPLKGWDDPQSIHMVVEVMRRVFADRAAYLADPDFSKIPVAGLTDPCYAKERAATVDPARASSSRSVTAGTPHTCGSAANAEAAPHSVSSK
;
A
#
# COMPACT_ATOMS: atom_id res chain seq x y z
N MET A 1 4.23 -31.85 -13.57
CA MET A 1 5.31 -31.17 -12.83
C MET A 1 6.39 -32.10 -12.27
N ALA A 2 6.05 -33.33 -11.84
CA ALA A 2 6.97 -34.26 -11.16
C ALA A 2 8.33 -34.50 -11.84
N LYS A 3 8.40 -34.61 -13.19
CA LYS A 3 9.68 -34.81 -13.91
C LYS A 3 10.74 -33.74 -13.60
N ASN A 4 10.31 -32.54 -13.19
CA ASN A 4 11.18 -31.42 -12.87
C ASN A 4 11.16 -31.06 -11.37
N GLY A 5 10.67 -31.95 -10.49
CA GLY A 5 10.60 -31.72 -9.03
C GLY A 5 9.55 -30.70 -8.57
N GLY A 6 8.59 -30.31 -9.43
CA GLY A 6 7.51 -29.39 -9.03
C GLY A 6 6.37 -30.10 -8.28
N ILE A 7 5.71 -29.36 -7.37
CA ILE A 7 4.73 -29.91 -6.41
C ILE A 7 3.27 -29.94 -6.92
N ILE A 8 2.96 -29.26 -8.04
CA ILE A 8 1.58 -29.19 -8.54
C ILE A 8 1.12 -30.56 -9.06
N SER A 9 -0.02 -31.02 -8.55
CA SER A 9 -0.72 -32.27 -8.83
C SER A 9 -2.00 -32.06 -9.66
N LEU A 10 -2.66 -33.13 -10.10
CA LEU A 10 -3.97 -33.06 -10.73
C LEU A 10 -5.06 -32.58 -9.76
N ASP A 11 -4.92 -32.89 -8.47
CA ASP A 11 -5.86 -32.45 -7.43
C ASP A 11 -5.80 -30.93 -7.22
N ASP A 12 -4.61 -30.32 -7.31
CA ASP A 12 -4.46 -28.86 -7.25
C ASP A 12 -5.23 -28.17 -8.38
N LEU A 13 -5.16 -28.75 -9.60
CA LEU A 13 -5.87 -28.21 -10.77
C LEU A 13 -7.39 -28.39 -10.65
N ALA A 14 -7.84 -29.55 -10.16
CA ALA A 14 -9.26 -29.82 -9.96
C ALA A 14 -9.89 -28.93 -8.87
N ASN A 15 -9.11 -28.56 -7.86
CA ASN A 15 -9.57 -27.75 -6.72
C ASN A 15 -9.39 -26.23 -6.91
N TYR A 16 -8.68 -25.79 -7.94
CA TYR A 16 -8.52 -24.36 -8.23
C TYR A 16 -9.87 -23.69 -8.48
N LYS A 17 -10.13 -22.57 -7.79
CA LYS A 17 -11.33 -21.76 -7.97
C LYS A 17 -10.96 -20.28 -8.06
N PRO A 18 -11.27 -19.58 -9.17
CA PRO A 18 -11.09 -18.14 -9.22
C PRO A 18 -12.06 -17.46 -8.24
N LYS A 19 -11.61 -16.37 -7.62
CA LYS A 19 -12.44 -15.56 -6.72
C LYS A 19 -12.67 -14.19 -7.35
N VAL A 20 -13.93 -13.85 -7.59
CA VAL A 20 -14.34 -12.50 -7.98
C VAL A 20 -14.38 -11.66 -6.71
N ARG A 21 -13.75 -10.49 -6.74
CA ARG A 21 -13.69 -9.56 -5.61
C ARG A 21 -14.11 -8.17 -6.07
N GLU A 22 -14.73 -7.43 -5.16
CA GLU A 22 -15.05 -6.02 -5.38
C GLU A 22 -13.76 -5.20 -5.55
N VAL A 23 -13.77 -4.29 -6.52
CA VAL A 23 -12.65 -3.37 -6.73
C VAL A 23 -12.53 -2.39 -5.56
N LEU A 24 -11.30 -1.98 -5.27
CA LEU A 24 -11.06 -0.80 -4.44
C LEU A 24 -11.48 0.44 -5.21
N ARG A 25 -12.10 1.39 -4.50
CA ARG A 25 -12.57 2.66 -5.03
C ARG A 25 -12.03 3.78 -4.16
N ALA A 26 -11.40 4.76 -4.77
CA ALA A 26 -10.92 5.97 -4.09
C ALA A 26 -11.24 7.20 -4.93
N LYS A 27 -11.48 8.34 -4.26
CA LYS A 27 -11.57 9.64 -4.92
C LYS A 27 -10.20 10.28 -4.95
N TYR A 28 -9.82 10.84 -6.09
CA TYR A 28 -8.59 11.59 -6.24
C TYR A 28 -8.89 12.95 -6.85
N ASP A 29 -8.69 13.99 -6.05
CA ASP A 29 -8.88 15.39 -6.44
C ASP A 29 -7.51 16.07 -6.54
N SER A 30 -7.15 16.57 -7.72
CA SER A 30 -5.87 17.24 -7.99
C SER A 30 -6.05 18.28 -9.08
N ASP A 31 -5.47 19.47 -8.89
CA ASP A 31 -5.44 20.55 -9.88
C ASP A 31 -6.81 20.95 -10.45
N GLY A 32 -7.85 20.90 -9.62
CA GLY A 32 -9.24 21.22 -10.01
C GLY A 32 -9.96 20.11 -10.78
N HIS A 33 -9.34 18.93 -10.92
CA HIS A 33 -9.95 17.74 -11.50
C HIS A 33 -10.28 16.70 -10.42
N SER A 34 -11.37 15.99 -10.61
CA SER A 34 -11.83 14.90 -9.74
C SER A 34 -11.89 13.59 -10.52
N TRP A 35 -11.32 12.54 -9.96
CA TRP A 35 -11.26 11.20 -10.54
C TRP A 35 -11.78 10.15 -9.56
N GLU A 36 -12.40 9.09 -10.09
CA GLU A 36 -12.61 7.86 -9.35
C GLU A 36 -11.55 6.84 -9.77
N VAL A 37 -10.76 6.39 -8.81
CA VAL A 37 -9.73 5.37 -8.98
C VAL A 37 -10.34 4.01 -8.67
N LEU A 38 -10.46 3.17 -9.69
CA LEU A 38 -10.86 1.77 -9.57
C LEU A 38 -9.63 0.88 -9.68
N THR A 39 -9.34 0.06 -8.67
CA THR A 39 -8.12 -0.77 -8.67
C THR A 39 -8.28 -2.10 -7.95
N ALA A 40 -7.31 -2.99 -8.14
CA ALA A 40 -7.34 -4.36 -7.65
C ALA A 40 -7.27 -4.41 -6.10
N PRO A 41 -8.16 -5.18 -5.44
CA PRO A 41 -8.07 -5.43 -4.00
C PRO A 41 -6.98 -6.48 -3.68
N PRO A 42 -6.68 -6.72 -2.39
CA PRO A 42 -5.99 -7.94 -1.96
C PRO A 42 -6.62 -9.20 -2.60
N PRO A 43 -5.83 -10.18 -3.07
CA PRO A 43 -4.42 -10.45 -2.71
C PRO A 43 -3.38 -9.61 -3.47
N SER A 44 -3.79 -8.71 -4.37
CA SER A 44 -2.84 -7.74 -4.94
C SER A 44 -2.49 -6.67 -3.91
N SER A 45 -1.19 -6.39 -3.74
CA SER A 45 -0.76 -5.22 -2.96
C SER A 45 -0.90 -3.90 -3.71
N GLY A 46 -1.04 -3.96 -5.05
CA GLY A 46 -0.89 -2.79 -5.91
C GLY A 46 -1.97 -1.74 -5.72
N GLY A 47 -3.23 -2.15 -5.55
CA GLY A 47 -4.32 -1.19 -5.40
C GLY A 47 -4.27 -0.41 -4.09
N VAL A 48 -3.97 -1.08 -2.98
CA VAL A 48 -3.79 -0.42 -1.67
C VAL A 48 -2.60 0.53 -1.71
N ALA A 49 -1.44 0.06 -2.18
CA ALA A 49 -0.23 0.87 -2.30
C ALA A 49 -0.42 2.11 -3.19
N MET A 50 -1.15 1.98 -4.29
CA MET A 50 -1.44 3.09 -5.19
C MET A 50 -2.35 4.13 -4.52
N ILE A 51 -3.41 3.72 -3.84
CA ILE A 51 -4.32 4.64 -3.14
C ILE A 51 -3.59 5.37 -2.01
N GLU A 52 -2.78 4.65 -1.22
CA GLU A 52 -1.95 5.25 -0.16
C GLU A 52 -1.01 6.32 -0.73
N ALA A 53 -0.27 6.00 -1.80
CA ALA A 53 0.63 6.94 -2.46
C ALA A 53 -0.08 8.18 -3.01
N LEU A 54 -1.23 7.99 -3.68
CA LEU A 54 -2.03 9.09 -4.22
C LEU A 54 -2.52 10.02 -3.10
N ASN A 55 -3.01 9.46 -1.99
CA ASN A 55 -3.44 10.25 -0.85
C ASN A 55 -2.28 11.03 -0.20
N MET A 56 -1.08 10.46 -0.16
CA MET A 56 0.13 11.15 0.35
C MET A 56 0.61 12.28 -0.58
N LEU A 57 0.47 12.10 -1.89
CA LEU A 57 0.98 13.02 -2.91
C LEU A 57 -0.02 14.12 -3.32
N LYS A 58 -1.30 13.99 -2.97
CA LYS A 58 -2.38 14.87 -3.48
C LYS A 58 -2.13 16.38 -3.33
N ASP A 59 -1.44 16.79 -2.26
CA ASP A 59 -1.17 18.21 -1.94
C ASP A 59 0.29 18.59 -2.28
N VAL A 60 1.06 17.69 -2.89
CA VAL A 60 2.47 17.92 -3.27
C VAL A 60 2.51 18.54 -4.67
N PRO A 61 3.16 19.71 -4.86
CA PRO A 61 3.24 20.37 -6.16
C PRO A 61 4.26 19.66 -7.07
N LEU A 62 3.84 18.55 -7.68
CA LEU A 62 4.66 17.79 -8.63
C LEU A 62 4.74 18.53 -9.98
N LYS A 63 5.96 18.76 -10.46
CA LYS A 63 6.24 19.52 -11.69
C LYS A 63 6.62 18.66 -12.89
N GLY A 64 6.88 17.37 -12.67
CA GLY A 64 7.29 16.45 -13.72
C GLY A 64 8.48 15.59 -13.31
N TRP A 65 8.93 14.72 -14.21
CA TRP A 65 10.04 13.80 -13.99
C TRP A 65 11.43 14.42 -14.27
N ASP A 66 11.46 15.64 -14.76
CA ASP A 66 12.66 16.47 -14.92
C ASP A 66 12.96 17.32 -13.67
N ASP A 67 12.01 17.42 -12.74
CA ASP A 67 12.17 18.13 -11.48
C ASP A 67 12.66 17.17 -10.36
N PRO A 68 13.89 17.37 -9.83
CA PRO A 68 14.45 16.49 -8.79
C PRO A 68 13.62 16.47 -7.51
N GLN A 69 12.92 17.57 -7.20
CA GLN A 69 12.07 17.63 -6.01
C GLN A 69 10.86 16.72 -6.16
N SER A 70 10.23 16.70 -7.33
CA SER A 70 9.11 15.80 -7.65
C SER A 70 9.53 14.33 -7.54
N ILE A 71 10.70 13.98 -8.09
CA ILE A 71 11.28 12.63 -7.96
C ILE A 71 11.52 12.30 -6.48
N HIS A 72 12.15 13.22 -5.73
CA HIS A 72 12.42 13.04 -4.30
C HIS A 72 11.14 12.73 -3.52
N MET A 73 10.08 13.53 -3.72
CA MET A 73 8.81 13.33 -3.03
C MET A 73 8.18 11.99 -3.37
N VAL A 74 8.17 11.59 -4.65
CA VAL A 74 7.64 10.27 -5.06
C VAL A 74 8.46 9.14 -4.43
N VAL A 75 9.79 9.21 -4.45
CA VAL A 75 10.67 8.20 -3.84
C VAL A 75 10.45 8.11 -2.34
N GLU A 76 10.36 9.24 -1.64
CA GLU A 76 10.11 9.28 -0.20
C GLU A 76 8.75 8.68 0.17
N VAL A 77 7.70 9.00 -0.58
CA VAL A 77 6.36 8.41 -0.41
C VAL A 77 6.41 6.90 -0.64
N MET A 78 6.99 6.46 -1.74
CA MET A 78 7.07 5.04 -2.08
C MET A 78 7.83 4.25 -1.00
N ARG A 79 8.84 4.84 -0.35
CA ARG A 79 9.52 4.18 0.77
C ARG A 79 8.59 3.88 1.96
N ARG A 80 7.63 4.76 2.28
CA ARG A 80 6.63 4.53 3.35
C ARG A 80 5.61 3.46 2.91
N VAL A 81 5.09 3.60 1.71
CA VAL A 81 4.11 2.68 1.12
C VAL A 81 4.68 1.25 1.04
N PHE A 82 5.94 1.09 0.66
CA PHE A 82 6.58 -0.23 0.62
C PHE A 82 6.86 -0.81 2.00
N ALA A 83 7.08 0.03 3.02
CA ALA A 83 7.19 -0.42 4.41
C ALA A 83 5.85 -0.96 4.92
N ASP A 84 4.76 -0.24 4.64
CA ASP A 84 3.39 -0.67 4.99
C ASP A 84 3.00 -1.93 4.22
N ARG A 85 3.30 -1.98 2.91
CA ARG A 85 3.10 -3.18 2.09
C ARG A 85 3.77 -4.40 2.70
N ALA A 86 5.03 -4.28 3.10
CA ALA A 86 5.80 -5.40 3.64
C ALA A 86 5.25 -5.89 4.99
N ALA A 87 4.66 -4.99 5.78
CA ALA A 87 4.09 -5.33 7.08
C ALA A 87 2.67 -5.89 7.00
N TYR A 88 1.83 -5.40 6.08
CA TYR A 88 0.39 -5.63 6.16
C TYR A 88 -0.23 -6.43 5.00
N LEU A 89 0.33 -6.36 3.79
CA LEU A 89 -0.36 -6.85 2.60
C LEU A 89 -0.09 -8.34 2.34
N ALA A 90 -1.18 -9.12 2.33
CA ALA A 90 -1.18 -10.56 2.18
C ALA A 90 -2.43 -11.04 1.42
N ASP A 91 -2.65 -12.35 1.36
CA ASP A 91 -3.94 -12.91 0.93
C ASP A 91 -4.99 -12.69 2.04
N PRO A 92 -6.09 -11.96 1.77
CA PRO A 92 -7.11 -11.66 2.77
C PRO A 92 -7.86 -12.91 3.26
N ASP A 93 -7.78 -14.03 2.55
CA ASP A 93 -8.41 -15.28 2.97
C ASP A 93 -7.58 -15.98 4.08
N PHE A 94 -6.36 -15.53 4.33
CA PHE A 94 -5.42 -16.10 5.30
C PHE A 94 -4.95 -15.11 6.36
N SER A 95 -5.20 -13.82 6.21
CA SER A 95 -4.75 -12.77 7.15
C SER A 95 -5.71 -11.59 7.17
N LYS A 96 -5.84 -10.94 8.34
CA LYS A 96 -6.57 -9.68 8.45
C LYS A 96 -5.68 -8.54 7.97
N ILE A 97 -6.20 -7.74 7.05
CA ILE A 97 -5.47 -6.62 6.42
C ILE A 97 -6.23 -5.33 6.74
N PRO A 98 -5.58 -4.29 7.30
CA PRO A 98 -6.22 -3.02 7.63
C PRO A 98 -6.40 -2.13 6.40
N VAL A 99 -7.06 -2.64 5.35
CA VAL A 99 -7.23 -1.95 4.06
C VAL A 99 -7.84 -0.56 4.25
N ALA A 100 -8.91 -0.46 5.05
CA ALA A 100 -9.60 0.81 5.29
C ALA A 100 -8.64 1.88 5.85
N GLY A 101 -7.78 1.52 6.81
CA GLY A 101 -6.80 2.45 7.36
C GLY A 101 -5.68 2.79 6.38
N LEU A 102 -5.16 1.81 5.65
CA LEU A 102 -4.09 2.03 4.66
C LEU A 102 -4.53 2.94 3.52
N THR A 103 -5.81 2.90 3.16
CA THR A 103 -6.39 3.73 2.10
C THR A 103 -7.04 5.02 2.61
N ASP A 104 -6.98 5.31 3.91
CA ASP A 104 -7.61 6.49 4.48
C ASP A 104 -6.75 7.76 4.25
N PRO A 105 -7.34 8.87 3.76
CA PRO A 105 -6.62 10.13 3.60
C PRO A 105 -6.02 10.69 4.90
N CYS A 106 -6.63 10.38 6.05
CA CYS A 106 -6.14 10.76 7.38
C CYS A 106 -4.78 10.13 7.67
N TYR A 107 -4.71 8.80 7.56
CA TYR A 107 -3.49 8.05 7.76
C TYR A 107 -2.40 8.44 6.75
N ALA A 108 -2.78 8.60 5.47
CA ALA A 108 -1.85 9.05 4.44
C ALA A 108 -1.23 10.43 4.78
N LYS A 109 -2.00 11.36 5.34
CA LYS A 109 -1.48 12.67 5.77
C LYS A 109 -0.44 12.52 6.87
N GLU A 110 -0.66 11.64 7.84
CA GLU A 110 0.33 11.36 8.89
C GLU A 110 1.60 10.74 8.32
N ARG A 111 1.46 9.79 7.39
CA ARG A 111 2.61 9.20 6.71
C ARG A 111 3.38 10.23 5.90
N ALA A 112 2.68 11.10 5.17
CA ALA A 112 3.29 12.18 4.38
C ALA A 112 4.06 13.18 5.27
N ALA A 113 3.56 13.47 6.47
CA ALA A 113 4.24 14.35 7.43
C ALA A 113 5.60 13.81 7.92
N THR A 114 5.88 12.51 7.74
CA THR A 114 7.19 11.92 8.07
C THR A 114 8.25 12.14 6.98
N VAL A 115 7.89 12.73 5.84
CA VAL A 115 8.81 12.99 4.73
C VAL A 115 9.57 14.29 4.97
N ASP A 116 10.90 14.23 4.97
CA ASP A 116 11.75 15.42 4.90
C ASP A 116 11.88 15.85 3.43
N PRO A 117 11.38 17.04 3.04
CA PRO A 117 11.44 17.48 1.65
C PRO A 117 12.85 17.82 1.18
N ALA A 118 13.82 18.00 2.09
CA ALA A 118 15.19 18.39 1.78
C ALA A 118 16.20 17.23 1.93
N ARG A 119 15.80 16.10 2.53
CA ARG A 119 16.72 15.00 2.80
C ARG A 119 16.08 13.64 2.62
N ALA A 120 16.77 12.76 1.89
CA ALA A 120 16.34 11.39 1.71
C ALA A 120 16.38 10.60 3.03
N SER A 121 15.32 9.84 3.30
CA SER A 121 15.27 8.95 4.46
C SER A 121 16.09 7.68 4.22
N SER A 122 16.72 7.15 5.27
CA SER A 122 17.32 5.83 5.21
C SER A 122 16.25 4.75 5.19
N SER A 123 16.29 3.83 4.21
CA SER A 123 15.33 2.71 4.16
C SER A 123 15.43 1.78 5.37
N ARG A 124 16.52 1.80 6.14
CA ARG A 124 16.64 1.03 7.38
C ARG A 124 15.85 1.62 8.54
N SER A 125 15.58 2.93 8.51
CA SER A 125 14.87 3.63 9.58
C SER A 125 13.39 3.86 9.28
N VAL A 126 12.96 3.68 8.03
CA VAL A 126 11.54 3.80 7.66
C VAL A 126 10.84 2.48 7.96
N THR A 127 9.92 2.51 8.93
CA THR A 127 9.07 1.39 9.30
C THR A 127 7.64 1.59 8.82
N ALA A 128 6.85 0.51 8.88
CA ALA A 128 5.42 0.60 8.70
C ALA A 128 4.80 1.56 9.74
N GLY A 129 3.74 2.27 9.34
CA GLY A 129 2.96 3.07 10.28
C GLY A 129 1.93 2.23 11.03
N THR A 130 0.91 2.86 11.60
CA THR A 130 -0.22 2.18 12.25
C THR A 130 -1.53 2.62 11.60
N PRO A 131 -2.01 1.89 10.57
CA PRO A 131 -3.14 2.30 9.77
C PRO A 131 -4.42 2.42 10.59
N HIS A 132 -5.14 3.52 10.42
CA HIS A 132 -6.43 3.79 11.07
C HIS A 132 -7.26 4.78 10.26
N THR A 133 -8.55 4.88 10.55
CA THR A 133 -9.46 5.84 9.93
C THR A 133 -9.77 6.98 10.89
N CYS A 134 -9.83 8.22 10.39
CA CYS A 134 -10.25 9.36 11.20
C CYS A 134 -11.74 9.21 11.60
N GLY A 135 -12.07 9.38 12.88
CA GLY A 135 -13.45 9.39 13.38
C GLY A 135 -13.98 8.04 13.92
N SER A 136 -13.21 6.96 13.80
CA SER A 136 -13.43 5.73 14.58
C SER A 136 -12.53 5.77 15.80
N ALA A 137 -13.05 5.47 17.00
CA ALA A 137 -12.19 5.23 18.16
C ALA A 137 -11.18 4.15 17.77
N ALA A 138 -9.89 4.52 17.81
CA ALA A 138 -8.79 3.78 17.20
C ALA A 138 -8.76 2.31 17.65
N ASN A 139 -9.28 1.40 16.82
CA ASN A 139 -8.79 0.04 16.79
C ASN A 139 -7.58 0.01 15.85
N ALA A 140 -6.52 0.68 16.31
CA ALA A 140 -5.22 0.67 15.68
C ALA A 140 -4.61 -0.72 15.84
N GLU A 141 -4.69 -1.55 14.82
CA GLU A 141 -4.06 -2.87 14.83
C GLU A 141 -2.58 -2.70 14.44
N ALA A 142 -1.68 -2.97 15.38
CA ALA A 142 -0.24 -2.87 15.15
C ALA A 142 0.19 -3.84 14.04
N ALA A 143 1.27 -3.49 13.31
CA ALA A 143 1.85 -4.35 12.30
C ALA A 143 2.07 -5.77 12.84
N PRO A 144 1.61 -6.82 12.13
CA PRO A 144 1.95 -8.18 12.53
C PRO A 144 3.48 -8.30 12.54
N HIS A 145 4.02 -8.88 13.61
CA HIS A 145 5.46 -8.90 13.90
C HIS A 145 6.26 -9.31 12.66
N SER A 146 7.21 -8.45 12.25
CA SER A 146 8.14 -8.74 11.17
C SER A 146 8.88 -10.04 11.48
N VAL A 147 8.79 -11.02 10.58
CA VAL A 147 9.64 -12.21 10.63
C VAL A 147 11.08 -11.71 10.43
N SER A 148 11.88 -11.76 11.50
CA SER A 148 13.29 -11.43 11.44
C SER A 148 13.97 -12.35 10.44
N SER A 149 14.41 -11.82 9.30
CA SER A 149 15.31 -12.54 8.40
C SER A 149 16.61 -12.83 9.16
N LYS A 150 16.94 -14.11 9.32
CA LYS A 150 18.28 -14.55 9.72
C LYS A 150 19.28 -14.29 8.61
#